data_AF-A0A1I0V6M6-F1
#
_entry.id   AF-A0A1I0V6M6-F1
#
_cell.length_a   1.000
_cell.length_b   1.000
_cell.length_c   1.000
_cell.angle_alpha   90.00
_cell.angle_beta   90.00
_cell.angle_gamma   90.00
#
_symmetry.space_group_name_H-M   'P 1'
#
loop_
_entity.id
_entity.type
_entity.pdbx_description
1 polymer ?
#
loop_
_entity_poly.entity_id
_entity_poly.type
_entity_poly.pdbx_seq_one_letter_code
_entity_poly.pdbx_strand_id
1 'polypeptide(L)'
;MKVYELTLKIFLLKNLPLDEAYEELSELIDKSLCKDKDLLALHNENKYKYYTFSLPYKLEEDKIYKAGNIYSVRIRTIDENILKNFKTKLVNMYTSVIKALTIDAKVIPKKHISTIYSITPLVIKTDNGYWKGNLSLDQYEKRIKENLIKKYNQFFNEKIDEDFPLYNFINFDNQKPVGVKYKGITLLGDKITLNVSDDEVSQKIAYLALGAGVGEMCPRGMGFVNYKWI
;
A
#
# COMPACT_ATOMS: atom_id res chain seq x y z
N MET A 1 -17.72 -2.11 -5.41
CA MET A 1 -16.36 -1.62 -5.14
C MET A 1 -15.58 -1.51 -6.45
N LYS A 2 -14.85 -0.39 -6.65
CA LYS A 2 -13.87 -0.22 -7.72
C LYS A 2 -12.49 -0.03 -7.09
N VAL A 3 -11.45 -0.58 -7.69
CA VAL A 3 -10.05 -0.26 -7.34
C VAL A 3 -9.47 0.62 -8.42
N TYR A 4 -9.07 1.82 -8.04
CA TYR A 4 -8.43 2.77 -8.93
C TYR A 4 -6.90 2.61 -8.84
N GLU A 5 -6.23 2.38 -9.96
CA GLU A 5 -4.77 2.42 -10.08
C GLU A 5 -4.37 3.72 -10.79
N LEU A 6 -3.58 4.53 -10.09
CA LEU A 6 -2.99 5.75 -10.60
C LEU A 6 -1.51 5.51 -10.92
N THR A 7 -1.06 5.97 -12.09
CA THR A 7 0.35 6.05 -12.44
C THR A 7 0.81 7.50 -12.28
N LEU A 8 1.50 7.79 -11.18
CA LEU A 8 2.12 9.08 -10.91
C LEU A 8 3.51 9.12 -11.57
N LYS A 9 3.74 10.09 -12.45
CA LYS A 9 5.08 10.44 -12.92
C LYS A 9 5.69 11.47 -11.98
N ILE A 10 6.89 11.19 -11.49
CA ILE A 10 7.65 12.10 -10.63
C ILE A 10 8.97 12.46 -11.29
N PHE A 11 9.38 13.71 -11.14
CA PHE A 11 10.72 14.21 -11.47
C PHE A 11 11.51 14.39 -10.17
N LEU A 12 12.74 13.89 -10.14
CA LEU A 12 13.61 14.04 -8.97
C LEU A 12 14.47 15.30 -9.08
N LEU A 13 14.31 16.21 -8.11
CA LEU A 13 15.12 17.41 -7.94
C LEU A 13 16.48 17.09 -7.29
N LYS A 14 16.56 15.99 -6.53
CA LYS A 14 17.76 15.49 -5.85
C LYS A 14 17.83 13.97 -5.97
N ASN A 15 19.03 13.41 -5.78
CA ASN A 15 19.18 11.97 -5.66
C ASN A 15 18.36 11.47 -4.47
N LEU A 16 17.69 10.34 -4.64
CA LEU A 16 16.80 9.76 -3.64
C LEU A 16 17.26 8.31 -3.34
N PRO A 17 17.92 8.08 -2.20
CA PRO A 17 18.20 6.73 -1.70
C PRO A 17 16.92 5.92 -1.49
N LEU A 18 16.98 4.61 -1.76
CA LEU A 18 15.84 3.70 -1.61
C LEU A 18 15.21 3.73 -0.21
N ASP A 19 16.03 3.85 0.83
CA ASP A 19 15.60 3.85 2.23
C ASP A 19 14.93 5.16 2.66
N GLU A 20 15.09 6.23 1.90
CA GLU A 20 14.43 7.54 2.08
C GLU A 20 13.15 7.66 1.22
N ALA A 21 13.00 6.84 0.19
CA ALA A 21 11.92 6.95 -0.79
C ALA A 21 10.50 6.85 -0.19
N TYR A 22 10.32 6.06 0.86
CA TYR A 22 9.04 5.94 1.56
C TYR A 22 8.61 7.27 2.21
N GLU A 23 9.56 7.95 2.84
CA GLU A 23 9.31 9.19 3.58
C GLU A 23 9.05 10.35 2.62
N GLU A 24 9.88 10.48 1.57
CA GLU A 24 9.72 11.52 0.56
C GLU A 24 8.41 11.39 -0.24
N LEU A 25 8.01 10.17 -0.60
CA LEU A 25 6.70 9.94 -1.23
C LEU A 25 5.55 10.21 -0.26
N SER A 26 5.71 9.83 1.01
CA SER A 26 4.71 10.12 2.05
C SER A 26 4.53 11.63 2.25
N GLU A 27 5.61 12.41 2.27
CA GLU A 27 5.56 13.87 2.39
C GLU A 27 4.82 14.49 1.20
N LEU A 28 5.14 14.06 -0.03
CA LEU A 28 4.50 14.55 -1.24
C LEU A 28 2.97 14.29 -1.21
N ILE A 29 2.57 13.08 -0.82
CA ILE A 29 1.16 12.70 -0.71
C ILE A 29 0.47 13.46 0.42
N ASP A 30 1.09 13.54 1.60
CA ASP A 30 0.51 14.27 2.74
C ASP A 30 0.28 15.75 2.40
N LYS A 31 1.22 16.40 1.68
CA LYS A 31 1.04 17.77 1.20
C LYS A 31 -0.19 17.92 0.31
N SER A 32 -0.55 16.92 -0.50
CA SER A 32 -1.77 16.98 -1.32
C SER A 32 -3.04 16.81 -0.49
N LEU A 33 -3.02 15.93 0.50
CA LEU A 33 -4.14 15.73 1.42
C LEU A 33 -4.40 17.00 2.26
N CYS A 34 -3.35 17.70 2.70
CA CYS A 34 -3.46 18.96 3.44
C CYS A 34 -4.10 20.12 2.65
N LYS A 35 -4.28 20.00 1.33
CA LYS A 35 -4.97 21.01 0.50
C LYS A 35 -6.49 20.87 0.52
N ASP A 36 -7.01 19.82 1.15
CA ASP A 36 -8.43 19.53 1.27
C ASP A 36 -8.79 19.35 2.75
N LYS A 37 -9.84 20.04 3.22
CA LYS A 37 -10.17 20.07 4.66
C LYS A 37 -10.60 18.70 5.18
N ASP A 38 -11.36 17.95 4.40
CA ASP A 38 -11.89 16.65 4.81
C ASP A 38 -10.78 15.59 4.78
N LEU A 39 -9.89 15.67 3.80
CA LEU A 39 -8.74 14.78 3.72
C LEU A 39 -7.63 15.12 4.71
N LEU A 40 -7.52 16.38 5.13
CA LEU A 40 -6.67 16.77 6.25
C LEU A 40 -7.20 16.17 7.57
N ALA A 41 -8.52 16.21 7.80
CA ALA A 41 -9.12 15.55 8.95
C ALA A 41 -8.85 14.03 8.92
N LEU A 42 -9.10 13.38 7.78
CA LEU A 42 -8.75 11.97 7.55
C LEU A 42 -7.26 11.68 7.79
N HIS A 43 -6.36 12.60 7.40
CA HIS A 43 -4.93 12.43 7.59
C HIS A 43 -4.55 12.40 9.08
N ASN A 44 -5.19 13.24 9.90
CA ASN A 44 -4.95 13.38 11.33
C ASN A 44 -5.63 12.29 12.18
N GLU A 45 -6.69 11.68 11.67
CA GLU A 45 -7.38 10.59 12.34
C GLU A 45 -6.62 9.27 12.27
N ASN A 46 -6.61 8.52 13.37
CA ASN A 46 -6.06 7.16 13.42
C ASN A 46 -7.06 6.14 12.85
N LYS A 47 -7.30 6.20 11.54
CA LYS A 47 -8.19 5.28 10.81
C LYS A 47 -7.58 4.82 9.49
N TYR A 48 -8.14 3.77 8.90
CA TYR A 48 -7.73 3.35 7.56
C TYR A 48 -8.01 4.48 6.54
N LYS A 49 -7.00 4.78 5.72
CA LYS A 49 -7.09 5.84 4.69
C LYS A 49 -7.38 5.28 3.29
N TYR A 50 -7.49 3.95 3.17
CA TYR A 50 -7.94 3.23 1.99
C TYR A 50 -7.16 3.47 0.69
N TYR A 51 -5.88 3.84 0.82
CA TYR A 51 -4.93 3.90 -0.28
C TYR A 51 -3.58 3.30 0.10
N THR A 52 -2.79 2.95 -0.91
CA THR A 52 -1.41 2.49 -0.79
C THR A 52 -0.61 2.86 -2.03
N PHE A 53 0.71 2.80 -1.97
CA PHE A 53 1.58 3.14 -3.09
C PHE A 53 2.85 2.29 -3.16
N SER A 54 3.40 2.16 -4.36
CA SER A 54 4.69 1.52 -4.63
C SER A 54 5.85 2.50 -4.51
N LEU A 55 7.08 1.99 -4.49
CA LEU A 55 8.26 2.82 -4.69
C LEU A 55 8.45 3.20 -6.17
N PRO A 56 9.35 4.16 -6.50
CA PRO A 56 9.61 4.54 -7.87
C PRO A 56 10.17 3.38 -8.71
N TYR A 57 9.73 3.29 -9.96
CA TYR A 57 10.14 2.26 -10.92
C TYR A 57 10.91 2.87 -12.11
N LYS A 58 11.99 2.25 -12.61
CA LYS A 58 12.64 1.02 -12.10
C LYS A 58 13.64 1.38 -10.97
N LEU A 59 13.87 0.44 -10.05
CA LEU A 59 14.94 0.58 -9.06
C LEU A 59 16.30 0.58 -9.76
N GLU A 60 17.12 1.57 -9.44
CA GLU A 60 18.51 1.68 -9.90
C GLU A 60 19.40 0.63 -9.24
N GLU A 61 20.47 0.22 -9.93
CA GLU A 61 21.38 -0.85 -9.46
C GLU A 61 22.06 -0.48 -8.14
N ASP A 62 22.45 0.78 -7.98
CA ASP A 62 23.05 1.31 -6.75
C ASP A 62 22.01 1.73 -5.70
N LYS A 63 20.73 1.46 -5.96
CA LYS A 63 19.59 1.76 -5.08
C LYS A 63 19.43 3.25 -4.77
N ILE A 64 19.92 4.13 -5.65
CA ILE A 64 19.75 5.58 -5.54
C ILE A 64 19.08 6.07 -6.83
N TYR A 65 17.82 6.49 -6.73
CA TYR A 65 17.14 7.14 -7.84
C TYR A 65 17.80 8.49 -8.16
N LYS A 66 17.98 8.81 -9.44
CA LYS A 66 18.84 9.91 -9.88
C LYS A 66 18.09 11.23 -10.03
N ALA A 67 18.71 12.30 -9.56
CA ALA A 67 18.29 13.67 -9.85
C ALA A 67 18.23 13.89 -11.38
N GLY A 68 17.26 14.67 -11.85
CA GLY A 68 17.06 14.93 -13.27
C GLY A 68 16.27 13.86 -14.02
N ASN A 69 16.03 12.69 -13.41
CA ASN A 69 15.28 11.61 -14.04
C ASN A 69 13.79 11.64 -13.67
N ILE A 70 12.98 11.02 -14.54
CA ILE A 70 11.55 10.79 -14.32
C ILE A 70 11.31 9.33 -13.97
N TYR A 71 10.62 9.10 -12.86
CA TYR A 71 10.21 7.77 -12.41
C TYR A 71 8.69 7.63 -12.36
N SER A 72 8.22 6.39 -12.35
CA SER A 72 6.81 6.06 -12.15
C SER A 72 6.56 5.49 -10.77
N VAL A 73 5.54 5.99 -10.09
CA VAL A 73 5.00 5.45 -8.84
C VAL A 73 3.56 5.01 -9.08
N ARG A 74 3.22 3.80 -8.64
CA ARG A 74 1.83 3.34 -8.67
C ARG A 74 1.18 3.68 -7.34
N ILE A 75 -0.01 4.28 -7.40
CA ILE A 75 -0.85 4.53 -6.23
C ILE A 75 -2.17 3.82 -6.47
N ARG A 76 -2.73 3.19 -5.45
CA ARG A 76 -4.05 2.57 -5.54
C ARG A 76 -4.94 3.04 -4.41
N THR A 77 -6.22 3.14 -4.70
CA THR A 77 -7.25 3.53 -3.74
C THR A 77 -8.58 2.91 -4.11
N ILE A 78 -9.43 2.67 -3.11
CA ILE A 78 -10.86 2.37 -3.31
C ILE A 78 -11.75 3.60 -3.05
N ASP A 79 -11.17 4.69 -2.54
CA ASP A 79 -11.86 5.91 -2.14
C ASP A 79 -11.84 6.95 -3.30
N GLU A 80 -13.02 7.38 -3.73
CA GLU A 80 -13.20 8.34 -4.81
C GLU A 80 -12.78 9.77 -4.45
N ASN A 81 -12.84 10.15 -3.16
CA ASN A 81 -12.35 11.44 -2.69
C ASN A 81 -10.82 11.50 -2.75
N ILE A 82 -10.15 10.40 -2.36
CA ILE A 82 -8.70 10.25 -2.53
C ILE A 82 -8.32 10.28 -4.01
N LEU A 83 -9.04 9.55 -4.86
CA LEU A 83 -8.84 9.60 -6.32
C LEU A 83 -8.93 11.03 -6.86
N LYS A 84 -9.98 11.76 -6.49
CA LYS A 84 -10.21 13.15 -6.92
C LYS A 84 -9.10 14.08 -6.43
N ASN A 85 -8.69 13.98 -5.16
CA ASN A 85 -7.58 14.77 -4.62
C ASN A 85 -6.30 14.47 -5.38
N PHE A 86 -5.96 13.21 -5.62
CA PHE A 86 -4.73 12.89 -6.31
C PHE A 86 -4.73 13.44 -7.74
N LYS A 87 -5.81 13.25 -8.50
CA LYS A 87 -5.92 13.78 -9.87
C LYS A 87 -5.90 15.31 -9.97
N THR A 88 -6.20 16.04 -8.90
CA THR A 88 -6.36 17.52 -8.95
C THR A 88 -5.36 18.30 -8.10
N LYS A 89 -4.81 17.69 -7.05
CA LYS A 89 -3.91 18.32 -6.07
C LYS A 89 -2.56 17.66 -5.98
N LEU A 90 -2.50 16.32 -6.03
CA LEU A 90 -1.21 15.61 -6.01
C LEU A 90 -0.45 15.84 -7.32
N VAL A 91 -1.17 15.87 -8.45
CA VAL A 91 -0.61 16.34 -9.72
C VAL A 91 -0.06 17.76 -9.52
N ASN A 92 1.15 18.03 -10.00
CA ASN A 92 1.88 19.29 -9.80
C ASN A 92 2.33 19.62 -8.36
N MET A 93 2.15 18.71 -7.39
CA MET A 93 2.71 18.88 -6.04
C MET A 93 4.24 18.78 -6.06
N TYR A 94 4.92 19.42 -5.11
CA TYR A 94 6.36 19.34 -4.98
C TYR A 94 6.85 19.34 -3.52
N THR A 95 7.95 18.63 -3.28
CA THR A 95 8.78 18.70 -2.07
C THR A 95 10.14 19.31 -2.43
N SER A 96 11.09 19.29 -1.49
CA SER A 96 12.47 19.69 -1.77
C SER A 96 13.22 18.68 -2.65
N VAL A 97 12.65 17.49 -2.86
CA VAL A 97 13.27 16.35 -3.57
C VAL A 97 12.43 15.89 -4.76
N ILE A 98 11.09 15.93 -4.68
CA ILE A 98 10.20 15.36 -5.70
C ILE A 98 9.30 16.44 -6.30
N LYS A 99 9.12 16.43 -7.63
CA LYS A 99 8.05 17.15 -8.33
C LYS A 99 7.11 16.15 -9.02
N ALA A 100 5.84 16.13 -8.64
CA ALA A 100 4.81 15.39 -9.35
C ALA A 100 4.52 16.05 -10.71
N LEU A 101 4.45 15.26 -11.78
CA LEU A 101 4.26 15.74 -13.14
C LEU A 101 2.86 15.44 -13.65
N THR A 102 2.53 14.17 -13.81
CA THR A 102 1.27 13.71 -14.41
C THR A 102 0.72 12.54 -13.63
N ILE A 103 -0.59 12.38 -13.71
CA ILE A 103 -1.31 11.25 -13.14
C ILE A 103 -2.27 10.71 -14.20
N ASP A 104 -2.01 9.47 -14.62
CA ASP A 104 -2.99 8.66 -15.35
C ASP A 104 -3.74 7.77 -14.36
N ALA A 105 -5.02 7.47 -14.62
CA ALA A 105 -5.81 6.63 -13.73
C ALA A 105 -6.72 5.66 -14.50
N LYS A 106 -6.74 4.41 -14.06
CA LYS A 106 -7.61 3.35 -14.60
C LYS A 106 -8.27 2.58 -13.47
N VAL A 107 -9.33 1.85 -13.80
CA VAL A 107 -9.93 0.87 -12.89
C VAL A 107 -9.28 -0.48 -13.12
N ILE A 108 -8.83 -1.15 -12.05
CA ILE A 108 -8.38 -2.54 -12.15
C ILE A 108 -9.62 -3.41 -12.40
N PRO A 109 -9.68 -4.20 -13.49
CA PRO A 109 -10.87 -5.00 -13.76
C PRO A 109 -11.04 -6.08 -12.69
N LYS A 110 -12.29 -6.31 -12.28
CA LYS A 110 -12.65 -7.37 -11.33
C LYS A 110 -12.68 -8.70 -12.10
N LYS A 111 -11.63 -9.49 -11.94
CA LYS A 111 -11.47 -10.85 -12.48
C LYS A 111 -11.08 -11.77 -11.34
N HIS A 112 -11.20 -13.08 -11.55
CA HIS A 112 -10.76 -14.07 -10.57
C HIS A 112 -9.26 -13.92 -10.31
N ILE A 113 -8.89 -13.65 -9.06
CA ILE A 113 -7.53 -13.46 -8.61
C ILE A 113 -7.04 -14.80 -8.10
N SER A 114 -6.03 -15.38 -8.77
CA SER A 114 -5.36 -16.59 -8.30
C SER A 114 -4.36 -16.28 -7.19
N THR A 115 -3.64 -15.16 -7.33
CA THR A 115 -2.55 -14.82 -6.42
C THR A 115 -2.50 -13.32 -6.17
N ILE A 116 -2.22 -12.93 -4.92
CA ILE A 116 -1.70 -11.60 -4.58
C ILE A 116 -0.31 -11.73 -3.98
N TYR A 117 0.62 -10.88 -4.38
CA TYR A 117 2.01 -10.91 -3.91
C TYR A 117 2.52 -9.51 -3.64
N SER A 118 3.21 -9.35 -2.53
CA SER A 118 3.69 -8.05 -2.07
C SER A 118 4.85 -7.53 -2.93
N ILE A 119 4.80 -6.25 -3.28
CA ILE A 119 5.90 -5.52 -3.92
C ILE A 119 6.70 -4.77 -2.86
N THR A 120 6.01 -4.13 -1.93
CA THR A 120 6.58 -3.51 -0.71
C THR A 120 6.28 -4.39 0.50
N PRO A 121 7.13 -4.41 1.54
CA PRO A 121 6.96 -5.33 2.65
C PRO A 121 5.65 -5.08 3.40
N LEU A 122 5.01 -6.16 3.80
CA LEU A 122 3.87 -6.15 4.69
C LEU A 122 4.37 -5.99 6.13
N VAL A 123 3.83 -5.00 6.84
CA VAL A 123 4.14 -4.76 8.24
C VAL A 123 2.94 -5.13 9.11
N ILE A 124 3.20 -5.91 10.16
CA ILE A 124 2.29 -6.13 11.28
C ILE A 124 2.96 -5.58 12.52
N LYS A 125 2.38 -4.55 13.14
CA LYS A 125 2.93 -3.98 14.37
C LYS A 125 2.46 -4.82 15.55
N THR A 126 3.41 -5.23 16.36
CA THR A 126 3.16 -5.81 17.68
C THR A 126 3.75 -4.90 18.74
N ASP A 127 3.31 -5.03 19.99
CA ASP A 127 3.84 -4.24 21.11
C ASP A 127 5.36 -4.49 21.31
N ASN A 128 5.86 -5.63 20.83
CA ASN A 128 7.25 -6.06 20.90
C ASN A 128 8.00 -5.90 19.55
N GLY A 129 7.45 -5.15 18.59
CA GLY A 129 8.07 -4.92 17.29
C GLY A 129 7.75 -5.99 16.25
N TYR A 130 8.79 -6.55 15.61
CA TYR A 130 8.66 -7.50 14.50
C TYR A 130 7.93 -8.78 14.93
N TRP A 131 7.09 -9.35 14.06
CA TRP A 131 6.19 -10.43 14.47
C TRP A 131 6.90 -11.76 14.79
N LYS A 132 7.99 -12.11 14.11
CA LYS A 132 8.69 -13.40 14.37
C LYS A 132 9.29 -13.37 15.77
N GLY A 133 9.01 -14.42 16.55
CA GLY A 133 9.38 -14.53 17.96
C GLY A 133 8.36 -13.91 18.91
N ASN A 134 7.41 -13.12 18.40
CA ASN A 134 6.34 -12.48 19.18
C ASN A 134 4.95 -13.07 18.89
N LEU A 135 4.72 -13.56 17.66
CA LEU A 135 3.49 -14.20 17.22
C LEU A 135 3.80 -15.59 16.64
N SER A 136 2.87 -16.54 16.81
CA SER A 136 2.84 -17.75 15.99
C SER A 136 2.49 -17.41 14.53
N LEU A 137 2.75 -18.35 13.62
CA LEU A 137 2.34 -18.19 12.23
C LEU A 137 0.82 -18.01 12.12
N ASP A 138 0.02 -18.83 12.82
CA ASP A 138 -1.45 -18.71 12.84
C ASP A 138 -1.93 -17.33 13.32
N GLN A 139 -1.27 -16.74 14.31
CA GLN A 139 -1.60 -15.40 14.80
C GLN A 139 -1.26 -14.32 13.76
N TYR A 140 -0.13 -14.45 13.07
CA TYR A 140 0.27 -13.57 11.98
C TYR A 140 -0.73 -13.63 10.81
N GLU A 141 -1.09 -14.85 10.39
CA GLU A 141 -2.08 -15.13 9.35
C GLU A 141 -3.46 -14.57 9.70
N LYS A 142 -3.92 -14.81 10.93
CA LYS A 142 -5.16 -14.24 11.47
C LYS A 142 -5.13 -12.71 11.41
N ARG A 143 -4.00 -12.08 11.75
CA ARG A 143 -3.86 -10.63 11.74
C ARG A 143 -3.95 -10.03 10.32
N ILE A 144 -3.44 -10.73 9.30
CA ILE A 144 -3.64 -10.35 7.89
C ILE A 144 -5.12 -10.34 7.54
N LYS A 145 -5.83 -11.44 7.84
CA LYS A 145 -7.26 -11.59 7.54
C LYS A 145 -8.09 -10.54 8.27
N GLU A 146 -7.92 -10.41 9.59
CA GLU A 146 -8.63 -9.42 10.39
C GLU A 146 -8.40 -7.98 9.92
N ASN A 147 -7.17 -7.63 9.51
CA ASN A 147 -6.87 -6.30 9.00
C ASN A 147 -7.70 -5.98 7.75
N LEU A 148 -7.80 -6.92 6.81
CA LEU A 148 -8.58 -6.74 5.58
C LEU A 148 -10.10 -6.72 5.85
N ILE A 149 -10.59 -7.60 6.73
CA ILE A 149 -11.99 -7.60 7.17
C ILE A 149 -12.35 -6.26 7.82
N LYS A 150 -11.51 -5.75 8.72
CA LYS A 150 -11.73 -4.44 9.38
C LYS A 150 -11.73 -3.29 8.37
N LYS A 151 -10.82 -3.30 7.39
CA LYS A 151 -10.83 -2.32 6.28
C LYS A 151 -12.14 -2.37 5.49
N TYR A 152 -12.59 -3.58 5.14
CA TYR A 152 -13.83 -3.78 4.40
C TYR A 152 -15.04 -3.26 5.19
N ASN A 153 -15.22 -3.77 6.41
CA ASN A 153 -16.33 -3.44 7.29
C ASN A 153 -16.40 -1.94 7.57
N GLN A 154 -15.25 -1.31 7.85
CA GLN A 154 -15.20 0.13 8.12
C GLN A 154 -15.50 0.98 6.86
N PHE A 155 -15.05 0.57 5.68
CA PHE A 155 -15.30 1.33 4.45
C PHE A 155 -16.75 1.25 3.99
N PHE A 156 -17.35 0.05 4.06
CA PHE A 156 -18.72 -0.19 3.58
C PHE A 156 -19.78 -0.04 4.68
N ASN A 157 -19.36 0.19 5.93
CA ASN A 157 -20.24 0.16 7.11
C ASN A 157 -21.04 -1.16 7.19
N GLU A 158 -20.35 -2.27 6.93
CA GLU A 158 -20.88 -3.63 6.91
C GLU A 158 -20.25 -4.47 8.03
N LYS A 159 -20.85 -5.63 8.34
CA LYS A 159 -20.23 -6.68 9.14
C LYS A 159 -20.36 -8.00 8.39
N ILE A 160 -19.30 -8.37 7.68
CA ILE A 160 -19.29 -9.64 6.95
C ILE A 160 -19.13 -10.84 7.88
N ASP A 161 -19.61 -11.99 7.43
CA ASP A 161 -19.24 -13.27 8.03
C ASP A 161 -17.73 -13.48 7.90
N GLU A 162 -17.09 -13.82 9.03
CA GLU A 162 -15.64 -14.01 9.10
C GLU A 162 -15.25 -15.48 8.88
N ASP A 163 -16.21 -16.40 8.77
CA ASP A 163 -15.98 -17.82 8.52
C ASP A 163 -15.76 -18.13 7.02
N PHE A 164 -14.62 -17.71 6.50
CA PHE A 164 -14.18 -18.01 5.14
C PHE A 164 -12.65 -18.17 5.06
N PRO A 165 -12.12 -19.02 4.15
CA PRO A 165 -10.69 -19.17 3.98
C PRO A 165 -10.15 -18.04 3.09
N LEU A 166 -9.46 -17.01 3.62
CA LEU A 166 -8.97 -15.90 2.78
C LEU A 166 -8.01 -16.36 1.66
N TYR A 167 -7.18 -17.36 1.94
CA TYR A 167 -6.24 -17.97 1.01
C TYR A 167 -6.01 -19.43 1.37
N ASN A 168 -5.55 -20.21 0.40
CA ASN A 168 -5.20 -21.62 0.58
C ASN A 168 -3.76 -21.79 1.08
N PHE A 169 -2.84 -20.94 0.62
CA PHE A 169 -1.41 -21.01 0.98
C PHE A 169 -0.75 -19.63 1.03
N ILE A 170 0.16 -19.45 1.99
CA ILE A 170 1.05 -18.30 2.14
C ILE A 170 2.50 -18.73 1.91
N ASN A 171 3.25 -17.92 1.15
CA ASN A 171 4.71 -18.04 1.00
C ASN A 171 5.40 -16.77 1.47
N PHE A 172 6.57 -16.92 2.09
CA PHE A 172 7.47 -15.82 2.42
C PHE A 172 8.56 -15.71 1.34
N ASP A 173 8.59 -14.58 0.63
CA ASP A 173 9.45 -14.37 -0.53
C ASP A 173 10.85 -13.82 -0.15
N ASN A 174 11.06 -13.48 1.13
CA ASN A 174 12.31 -12.96 1.67
C ASN A 174 12.88 -13.86 2.77
N GLN A 175 14.21 -14.02 2.80
CA GLN A 175 14.90 -14.79 3.84
C GLN A 175 15.07 -14.01 5.15
N LYS A 176 15.33 -12.70 5.04
CA LYS A 176 15.47 -11.76 6.17
C LYS A 176 14.42 -10.67 6.07
N PRO A 177 13.89 -10.15 7.19
CA PRO A 177 12.90 -9.08 7.15
C PRO A 177 13.43 -7.86 6.39
N VAL A 178 12.54 -7.19 5.68
CA VAL A 178 12.84 -5.94 4.98
C VAL A 178 12.60 -4.79 5.95
N GLY A 179 13.65 -4.01 6.21
CA GLY A 179 13.58 -2.81 7.03
C GLY A 179 13.09 -1.60 6.23
N VAL A 180 12.18 -0.83 6.84
CA VAL A 180 11.69 0.44 6.30
C VAL A 180 11.81 1.52 7.37
N LYS A 181 12.55 2.58 7.07
CA LYS A 181 12.68 3.73 7.97
C LYS A 181 11.34 4.47 8.06
N TYR A 182 10.94 4.83 9.28
CA TYR A 182 9.73 5.59 9.54
C TYR A 182 9.90 6.39 10.82
N LYS A 183 9.91 7.73 10.75
CA LYS A 183 9.97 8.62 11.93
C LYS A 183 11.05 8.25 12.95
N GLY A 184 12.27 8.03 12.48
CA GLY A 184 13.43 7.71 13.35
C GLY A 184 13.48 6.27 13.86
N ILE A 185 12.49 5.42 13.56
CA ILE A 185 12.54 3.97 13.84
C ILE A 185 12.65 3.18 12.53
N THR A 186 13.00 1.89 12.65
CA THR A 186 12.94 0.94 11.53
C THR A 186 11.81 -0.06 11.77
N LEU A 187 10.82 -0.05 10.87
CA LEU A 187 9.77 -1.06 10.84
C LEU A 187 10.27 -2.26 10.04
N LEU A 188 10.07 -3.47 10.58
CA LEU A 188 10.41 -4.71 9.91
C LEU A 188 9.15 -5.35 9.34
N GLY A 189 9.22 -5.77 8.08
CA GLY A 189 8.13 -6.47 7.41
C GLY A 189 8.64 -7.56 6.48
N ASP A 190 7.72 -8.37 5.98
CA ASP A 190 8.03 -9.48 5.08
C ASP A 190 7.38 -9.27 3.70
N LYS A 191 8.03 -9.82 2.68
CA LYS A 191 7.41 -9.99 1.38
C LYS A 191 6.70 -11.34 1.37
N ILE A 192 5.42 -11.32 1.04
CA ILE A 192 4.60 -12.52 1.00
C ILE A 192 3.89 -12.68 -0.34
N THR A 193 3.55 -13.92 -0.64
CA THR A 193 2.67 -14.33 -1.72
C THR A 193 1.51 -15.15 -1.15
N LEU A 194 0.27 -14.81 -1.48
CA LEU A 194 -0.96 -15.48 -1.05
C LEU A 194 -1.69 -16.06 -2.25
N ASN A 195 -2.02 -17.35 -2.19
CA ASN A 195 -2.87 -18.03 -3.16
C ASN A 195 -4.32 -17.89 -2.70
N VAL A 196 -5.05 -16.97 -3.32
CA VAL A 196 -6.38 -16.55 -2.86
C VAL A 196 -7.39 -17.69 -3.07
N SER A 197 -8.29 -17.89 -2.11
CA SER A 197 -9.36 -18.88 -2.24
C SER A 197 -10.41 -18.46 -3.27
N ASP A 198 -11.10 -19.45 -3.84
CA ASP A 198 -12.00 -19.22 -4.97
C ASP A 198 -13.37 -18.66 -4.58
N ASP A 199 -13.73 -18.70 -3.29
CA ASP A 199 -15.03 -18.23 -2.82
C ASP A 199 -15.22 -16.71 -3.00
N GLU A 200 -16.48 -16.29 -3.10
CA GLU A 200 -16.84 -14.91 -3.41
C GLU A 200 -16.31 -13.91 -2.38
N VAL A 201 -16.31 -14.28 -1.08
CA VAL A 201 -15.87 -13.40 0.00
C VAL A 201 -14.36 -13.21 -0.08
N SER A 202 -13.59 -14.27 -0.27
CA SER A 202 -12.15 -14.22 -0.47
C SER A 202 -11.75 -13.40 -1.68
N GLN A 203 -12.41 -13.62 -2.82
CA GLN A 203 -12.17 -12.83 -4.04
C GLN A 203 -12.51 -11.35 -3.84
N LYS A 204 -13.59 -11.04 -3.11
CA LYS A 204 -13.96 -9.67 -2.74
C LYS A 204 -12.90 -9.01 -1.86
N ILE A 205 -12.40 -9.72 -0.85
CA ILE A 205 -11.39 -9.23 0.09
C ILE A 205 -10.00 -9.12 -0.57
N ALA A 206 -9.64 -10.03 -1.47
CA ALA A 206 -8.41 -9.94 -2.26
C ALA A 206 -8.45 -8.73 -3.21
N TYR A 207 -9.61 -8.46 -3.83
CA TYR A 207 -9.77 -7.26 -4.66
C TYR A 207 -9.65 -5.98 -3.82
N LEU A 208 -10.20 -5.95 -2.60
CA LEU A 208 -9.99 -4.84 -1.64
C LEU A 208 -8.50 -4.63 -1.34
N ALA A 209 -7.76 -5.71 -1.08
CA ALA A 209 -6.33 -5.67 -0.77
C ALA A 209 -5.51 -4.99 -1.87
N LEU A 210 -5.92 -5.10 -3.15
CA LEU A 210 -5.26 -4.41 -4.25
C LEU A 210 -5.32 -2.89 -4.10
N GLY A 211 -6.44 -2.36 -3.60
CA GLY A 211 -6.68 -0.92 -3.46
C GLY A 211 -6.22 -0.33 -2.13
N ALA A 212 -6.40 -1.07 -1.03
CA ALA A 212 -6.13 -0.59 0.32
C ALA A 212 -4.82 -1.14 0.94
N GLY A 213 -4.11 -2.01 0.22
CA GLY A 213 -2.91 -2.70 0.71
C GLY A 213 -3.23 -3.78 1.75
N VAL A 214 -2.25 -4.64 2.01
CA VAL A 214 -2.33 -5.72 3.02
C VAL A 214 -1.54 -5.33 4.26
N GLY A 215 -2.11 -5.61 5.44
CA GLY A 215 -1.46 -5.31 6.71
C GLY A 215 -1.56 -3.84 7.10
N GLU A 216 -0.55 -3.35 7.80
CA GLU A 216 -0.55 -2.04 8.44
C GLU A 216 0.38 -1.06 7.71
N MET A 217 0.23 0.24 7.99
CA MET A 217 1.03 1.31 7.39
C MET A 217 0.87 1.46 5.86
N CYS A 218 -0.23 0.99 5.28
CA CYS A 218 -0.51 1.09 3.84
C CYS A 218 -0.44 2.52 3.25
N PRO A 219 -0.96 3.56 3.94
CA PRO A 219 -0.81 4.95 3.50
C PRO A 219 0.62 5.49 3.56
N ARG A 220 1.57 4.69 4.06
CA ARG A 220 3.02 4.97 4.10
C ARG A 220 3.81 4.10 3.12
N GLY A 221 3.12 3.38 2.23
CA GLY A 221 3.73 2.60 1.15
C GLY A 221 4.05 1.14 1.51
N MET A 222 3.76 0.68 2.73
CA MET A 222 3.92 -0.73 3.11
C MET A 222 2.71 -1.57 2.66
N GLY A 223 2.94 -2.85 2.35
CA GLY A 223 1.86 -3.76 1.98
C GLY A 223 1.21 -3.48 0.62
N PHE A 224 1.89 -2.79 -0.29
CA PHE A 224 1.46 -2.66 -1.68
C PHE A 224 1.64 -4.00 -2.38
N VAL A 225 0.56 -4.58 -2.89
CA VAL A 225 0.56 -5.89 -3.55
C VAL A 225 0.34 -5.76 -5.05
N ASN A 226 0.78 -6.74 -5.82
CA ASN A 226 0.36 -6.98 -7.20
C ASN A 226 -0.37 -8.33 -7.28
N TYR A 227 -0.91 -8.66 -8.44
CA TYR A 227 -1.82 -9.80 -8.58
C TYR A 227 -1.58 -10.61 -9.86
N LYS A 228 -2.09 -11.84 -9.86
CA LYS A 228 -2.27 -12.69 -11.05
C LYS A 228 -3.74 -13.08 -11.14
N TRP A 229 -4.25 -13.12 -12.37
CA TRP A 229 -5.57 -13.71 -12.64
C TRP A 229 -5.42 -15.20 -12.94
N ILE A 230 -6.53 -15.92 -12.91
CA ILE A 230 -6.65 -17.20 -13.63
C ILE A 230 -6.69 -16.92 -15.14
#